data_AF-A0A5N6TUA2-F1
#
_entry.id   AF-A0A5N6TUA2-F1
#
_cell.length_a   1.000
_cell.length_b   1.000
_cell.length_c   1.000
_cell.angle_alpha   90.00
_cell.angle_beta   90.00
_cell.angle_gamma   90.00
#
_symmetry.space_group_name_H-M   'P 1'
#
loop_
_entity.id
_entity.type
_entity.pdbx_description
1 polymer ?
#
loop_
_entity_poly.entity_id
_entity_poly.type
_entity_poly.pdbx_seq_one_letter_code
_entity_poly.pdbx_strand_id
1 'polypeptide(L)'
;MVPYCDNCINVLLEHYGLDHQHQATIDLLKGLDNTSVPDEEHTMLTQSLWDNPEEDTPYFVRAAARAARKATKTVTAAQLDLSLARIYSEFLHDHAKATTRREKIMNTYASTQDETRIGYTKLKASFELAKQFLCDAVSAGIGTPAAAAAAGSKLENLVKQAKLDDKSAVWILSSTRAICLGIYYRLCGRDPEARALFRPSVKRGIEILSDDDPENDVLGYVDLMNALLAAGDVKNVTAIAYHDGFGRYDANNPEATITPSNPSDLVTCDGPCRKQLPSLDDYHQCSICLDTGFCPECVEQLAQGTMVISKCSPKHVPDFMHVPRRTRNVGPGKMLVDGEEMDFEVWKRQLKREWGV
;
A
#
# COMPACT_ATOMS: atom_id res chain seq x y z
N MET A 1 -33.34 -12.31 9.93
CA MET A 1 -33.14 -11.41 11.09
C MET A 1 -31.80 -10.73 10.86
N VAL A 2 -31.76 -9.40 10.79
CA VAL A 2 -30.49 -8.67 10.59
C VAL A 2 -29.74 -8.68 11.93
N PRO A 3 -28.47 -9.14 11.98
CA PRO A 3 -27.71 -9.17 13.22
C PRO A 3 -27.48 -7.74 13.72
N TYR A 4 -27.73 -7.50 15.01
CA TYR A 4 -27.54 -6.20 15.66
C TYR A 4 -26.14 -6.02 16.29
N CYS A 5 -25.33 -7.08 16.30
CA CYS A 5 -23.98 -7.07 16.85
C CYS A 5 -22.97 -6.75 15.73
N ASP A 6 -22.16 -5.71 15.93
CA ASP A 6 -21.14 -5.28 14.97
C ASP A 6 -20.10 -6.37 14.68
N ASN A 7 -19.62 -7.08 15.71
CA ASN A 7 -18.74 -8.24 15.52
C ASN A 7 -19.39 -9.33 14.66
N CYS A 8 -20.70 -9.57 14.81
CA CYS A 8 -21.40 -10.56 13.98
C CYS A 8 -21.53 -10.08 12.52
N ILE A 9 -21.75 -8.78 12.31
CA ILE A 9 -21.78 -8.19 10.96
C ILE A 9 -20.41 -8.37 10.30
N ASN A 10 -19.33 -8.03 10.99
CA ASN A 10 -17.96 -8.15 10.47
C ASN A 10 -17.60 -9.60 10.13
N VAL A 11 -17.89 -10.55 11.03
CA VAL A 11 -17.65 -11.99 10.78
C VAL A 11 -18.43 -12.50 9.56
N LEU A 12 -19.68 -12.05 9.37
CA LEU A 12 -20.46 -12.44 8.20
C LEU A 12 -19.92 -11.82 6.91
N LEU A 13 -19.51 -10.55 6.93
CA LEU A 13 -18.91 -9.90 5.77
C LEU A 13 -17.58 -10.53 5.39
N GLU A 14 -16.76 -10.90 6.37
CA GLU A 14 -15.52 -11.63 6.17
C GLU A 14 -15.78 -13.02 5.57
N HIS A 15 -16.69 -13.79 6.16
CA HIS A 15 -17.08 -15.11 5.66
C HIS A 15 -17.61 -15.05 4.21
N TYR A 16 -18.54 -14.14 3.92
CA TYR A 16 -19.06 -13.96 2.57
C TYR A 16 -17.98 -13.46 1.59
N GLY A 17 -17.04 -12.65 2.06
CA GLY A 17 -15.90 -12.19 1.27
C GLY A 17 -14.96 -13.33 0.89
N LEU A 18 -14.56 -14.16 1.86
CA LEU A 18 -13.67 -15.31 1.65
C LEU A 18 -14.29 -16.37 0.75
N ASP A 19 -15.61 -16.58 0.85
CA ASP A 19 -16.33 -17.56 0.03
C ASP A 19 -16.83 -16.98 -1.31
N HIS A 20 -16.44 -15.74 -1.66
CA HIS A 20 -16.88 -15.03 -2.87
C HIS A 20 -18.41 -14.94 -3.02
N GLN A 21 -19.15 -14.91 -1.91
CA GLN A 21 -20.61 -14.80 -1.86
C GLN A 21 -21.06 -13.34 -2.01
N HIS A 22 -20.79 -12.75 -3.18
CA HIS A 22 -21.05 -11.33 -3.46
C HIS A 22 -22.52 -10.93 -3.29
N GLN A 23 -23.46 -11.79 -3.69
CA GLN A 23 -24.88 -11.51 -3.55
C GLN A 23 -25.33 -11.47 -2.08
N ALA A 24 -24.85 -12.41 -1.25
CA ALA A 24 -25.13 -12.44 0.18
C ALA A 24 -24.59 -11.20 0.89
N THR A 25 -23.40 -10.75 0.49
CA THR A 25 -22.80 -9.48 0.96
C THR A 25 -23.71 -8.30 0.63
N ILE A 26 -24.14 -8.17 -0.64
CA ILE A 26 -25.01 -7.08 -1.09
C ILE A 26 -26.34 -7.09 -0.33
N ASP A 27 -26.94 -8.26 -0.14
CA ASP A 27 -28.23 -8.39 0.53
C ASP A 27 -28.13 -8.07 2.02
N LEU A 28 -27.06 -8.47 2.69
CA LEU A 28 -26.78 -8.09 4.08
C LEU A 28 -26.64 -6.56 4.22
N LEU A 29 -25.82 -5.93 3.37
CA LEU A 29 -25.61 -4.48 3.40
C LEU A 29 -26.89 -3.69 3.13
N LYS A 30 -27.71 -4.13 2.16
CA LYS A 30 -29.04 -3.55 1.91
C LYS A 30 -29.97 -3.73 3.11
N GLY A 31 -29.92 -4.89 3.78
CA GLY A 31 -30.69 -5.14 5.01
C GLY A 31 -30.31 -4.15 6.12
N LEU A 32 -29.01 -3.91 6.31
CA LEU A 32 -28.50 -2.94 7.28
C LEU A 32 -28.87 -1.50 6.93
N ASP A 33 -28.88 -1.14 5.65
CA ASP A 33 -29.26 0.21 5.20
C ASP A 33 -30.76 0.47 5.35
N ASN A 34 -31.59 -0.57 5.19
CA ASN A 34 -33.04 -0.47 5.35
C ASN A 34 -33.51 -0.56 6.81
N THR A 35 -32.61 -0.77 7.77
CA THR A 35 -32.96 -0.91 9.18
C THR A 35 -32.42 0.28 9.98
N SER A 36 -33.30 1.01 10.67
CA SER A 36 -32.89 2.10 11.57
C SER A 36 -32.34 1.56 12.89
N VAL A 37 -31.39 2.29 13.48
CA VAL A 37 -31.00 2.06 14.87
C VAL A 37 -32.12 2.60 15.78
N PRO A 38 -32.54 1.86 16.83
CA PRO A 38 -33.54 2.35 17.78
C PRO A 38 -33.15 3.72 18.33
N ASP A 39 -34.12 4.65 18.33
CA ASP A 39 -34.00 6.02 18.85
C ASP A 39 -32.95 6.92 18.16
N GLU A 40 -32.44 6.52 17.01
CA GLU A 40 -31.43 7.27 16.24
C GLU A 40 -31.94 7.63 14.83
N GLU A 41 -31.43 8.73 14.26
CA GLU A 41 -31.82 9.20 12.91
C GLU A 41 -31.09 8.47 11.76
N HIS A 42 -30.21 7.51 12.07
CA HIS A 42 -29.37 6.82 11.09
C HIS A 42 -29.60 5.31 11.04
N THR A 43 -29.12 4.70 9.96
CA THR A 43 -29.30 3.27 9.65
C THR A 43 -28.27 2.42 10.40
N MET A 44 -28.56 1.13 10.57
CA MET A 44 -27.62 0.16 11.14
C MET A 44 -26.33 0.08 10.31
N LEU A 45 -26.43 0.23 8.98
CA LEU A 45 -25.25 0.32 8.11
C LEU A 45 -24.40 1.54 8.48
N THR A 46 -25.04 2.70 8.70
CA THR A 46 -24.32 3.91 9.12
C THR A 46 -23.63 3.72 10.47
N GLN A 47 -24.30 3.07 11.42
CA GLN A 47 -23.73 2.78 12.74
C GLN A 47 -22.52 1.83 12.64
N SER A 48 -22.64 0.72 11.91
CA SER A 48 -21.53 -0.22 11.72
C SER A 48 -20.32 0.42 11.04
N LEU A 49 -20.54 1.33 10.08
CA LEU A 49 -19.46 2.12 9.46
C LEU A 49 -18.83 3.14 10.41
N TRP A 50 -19.56 3.63 11.42
CA TRP A 50 -18.98 4.50 12.45
C TRP A 50 -18.14 3.73 13.46
N ASP A 51 -18.57 2.51 13.77
CA ASP A 51 -17.88 1.61 14.69
C ASP A 51 -16.62 1.02 14.03
N ASN A 52 -16.63 0.86 12.70
CA ASN A 52 -15.50 0.40 11.88
C ASN A 52 -15.09 1.42 10.79
N PRO A 53 -14.61 2.61 11.16
CA PRO A 53 -14.34 3.68 10.19
C PRO A 53 -13.05 3.49 9.39
N GLU A 54 -12.30 2.41 9.61
CA GLU A 54 -11.00 2.17 9.00
C GLU A 54 -11.11 1.82 7.50
N GLU A 55 -10.11 2.26 6.72
CA GLU A 55 -10.11 2.31 5.25
C GLU A 55 -10.18 0.92 4.58
N ASP A 56 -9.91 -0.14 5.33
CA ASP A 56 -9.94 -1.52 4.85
C ASP A 56 -11.34 -2.15 4.86
N THR A 57 -12.36 -1.43 5.35
CA THR A 57 -13.76 -1.85 5.20
C THR A 57 -14.29 -1.50 3.80
N PRO A 58 -14.62 -2.49 2.94
CA PRO A 58 -14.85 -2.25 1.51
C PRO A 58 -16.23 -1.67 1.15
N TYR A 59 -16.97 -1.04 2.09
CA TYR A 59 -18.40 -0.77 1.89
C TYR A 59 -18.86 0.70 2.12
N PHE A 60 -19.62 1.20 1.13
CA PHE A 60 -20.55 2.34 1.10
C PHE A 60 -20.52 3.41 2.21
N VAL A 61 -19.65 4.42 2.05
CA VAL A 61 -19.29 5.35 3.14
C VAL A 61 -20.00 6.72 3.11
N ARG A 62 -20.77 7.05 2.05
CA ARG A 62 -21.17 8.46 1.78
C ARG A 62 -22.21 9.01 2.75
N ALA A 63 -23.23 8.23 3.09
CA ALA A 63 -24.26 8.63 4.06
C ALA A 63 -23.66 8.70 5.48
N ALA A 64 -22.85 7.70 5.83
CA ALA A 64 -22.15 7.63 7.11
C ALA A 64 -21.23 8.84 7.36
N ALA A 65 -20.46 9.28 6.36
CA ALA A 65 -19.60 10.46 6.49
C ALA A 65 -20.38 11.76 6.77
N ARG A 66 -21.55 11.93 6.14
CA ARG A 66 -22.41 13.11 6.36
C ARG A 66 -23.03 13.07 7.75
N ALA A 67 -23.56 11.92 8.15
CA ALA A 67 -24.13 11.73 9.47
C ALA A 67 -23.07 11.93 10.57
N ALA A 68 -21.84 11.42 10.39
CA ALA A 68 -20.74 11.59 11.35
C ALA A 68 -20.40 13.06 11.60
N ARG A 69 -20.39 13.88 10.53
CA ARG A 69 -20.18 15.33 10.65
C ARG A 69 -21.33 16.03 11.39
N LYS A 70 -22.59 15.65 11.10
CA LYS A 70 -23.77 16.19 11.83
C LYS A 70 -23.72 15.84 13.31
N ALA A 71 -23.23 14.64 13.64
CA ALA A 71 -23.02 14.16 15.00
C ALA A 71 -21.70 14.66 15.64
N THR A 72 -20.98 15.58 15.01
CA THR A 72 -19.69 16.14 15.49
C THR A 72 -18.57 15.10 15.74
N LYS A 73 -18.69 13.90 15.15
CA LYS A 73 -17.68 12.82 15.21
C LYS A 73 -16.54 13.11 14.25
N THR A 74 -15.71 14.10 14.59
CA THR A 74 -14.66 14.68 13.72
C THR A 74 -13.67 13.65 13.19
N VAL A 75 -13.19 12.74 14.05
CA VAL A 75 -12.24 11.67 13.67
C VAL A 75 -12.89 10.67 12.72
N THR A 76 -14.06 10.16 13.08
CA THR A 76 -14.86 9.26 12.24
C THR A 76 -15.14 9.89 10.88
N ALA A 77 -15.55 11.17 10.84
CA ALA A 77 -15.79 11.87 9.59
C ALA A 77 -14.54 11.95 8.69
N ALA A 78 -13.36 12.18 9.27
CA ALA A 78 -12.10 12.23 8.54
C ALA A 78 -11.74 10.88 7.93
N GLN A 79 -11.85 9.80 8.72
CA GLN A 79 -11.59 8.43 8.28
C GLN A 79 -12.57 8.01 7.17
N LEU A 80 -13.86 8.32 7.32
CA LEU A 80 -14.87 8.06 6.29
C LEU A 80 -14.65 8.88 5.01
N ASP A 81 -14.15 10.12 5.11
CA ASP A 81 -13.77 10.91 3.93
C ASP A 81 -12.58 10.29 3.17
N LEU A 82 -11.64 9.66 3.89
CA LEU A 82 -10.52 8.93 3.31
C LEU A 82 -10.99 7.66 2.59
N SER A 83 -11.83 6.83 3.22
CA SER A 83 -12.45 5.66 2.57
C SER A 83 -13.26 6.04 1.33
N LEU A 84 -13.98 7.17 1.37
CA LEU A 84 -14.65 7.70 0.18
C LEU A 84 -13.66 8.10 -0.93
N ALA A 85 -12.54 8.71 -0.59
CA ALA A 85 -11.52 9.06 -1.57
C ALA A 85 -10.95 7.80 -2.24
N ARG A 86 -10.71 6.74 -1.47
CA ARG A 86 -10.33 5.42 -1.99
C ARG A 86 -11.36 4.86 -2.95
N ILE A 87 -12.65 4.85 -2.58
CA ILE A 87 -13.74 4.39 -3.46
C ILE A 87 -13.77 5.17 -4.78
N TYR A 88 -13.65 6.50 -4.72
CA TYR A 88 -13.60 7.32 -5.93
C TYR A 88 -12.40 6.96 -6.81
N SER A 89 -11.23 6.76 -6.20
CA SER A 89 -10.00 6.46 -6.94
C SER A 89 -10.01 5.06 -7.54
N GLU A 90 -10.20 4.01 -6.72
CA GLU A 90 -9.99 2.61 -7.12
C GLU A 90 -11.17 2.02 -7.88
N PHE A 91 -12.41 2.38 -7.55
CA PHE A 91 -13.60 1.68 -8.06
C PHE A 91 -14.45 2.53 -9.00
N LEU A 92 -14.45 3.85 -8.83
CA LEU A 92 -15.21 4.77 -9.69
C LEU A 92 -14.33 5.48 -10.72
N HIS A 93 -13.01 5.24 -10.71
CA HIS A 93 -12.03 5.85 -11.61
C HIS A 93 -12.08 7.40 -11.64
N ASP A 94 -12.54 8.02 -10.55
CA ASP A 94 -12.68 9.47 -10.38
C ASP A 94 -11.53 10.01 -9.49
N HIS A 95 -10.32 9.97 -10.05
CA HIS A 95 -9.09 10.40 -9.38
C HIS A 95 -9.12 11.88 -8.98
N ALA A 96 -9.80 12.73 -9.76
CA ALA A 96 -9.92 14.16 -9.47
C ALA A 96 -10.72 14.40 -8.17
N LYS A 97 -11.83 13.67 -7.99
CA LYS A 97 -12.65 13.77 -6.79
C LYS A 97 -12.00 13.12 -5.58
N ALA A 98 -11.28 12.03 -5.77
CA ALA A 98 -10.45 11.43 -4.71
C ALA A 98 -9.39 12.42 -4.22
N THR A 99 -8.66 13.06 -5.14
CA THR A 99 -7.63 14.08 -4.84
C THR A 99 -8.23 15.25 -4.08
N THR A 100 -9.33 15.82 -4.57
CA THR A 100 -10.01 16.95 -3.92
C THR A 100 -10.39 16.62 -2.47
N ARG A 101 -10.82 15.38 -2.22
CA ARG A 101 -11.17 14.92 -0.86
C ARG A 101 -9.95 14.81 0.04
N ARG A 102 -8.86 14.21 -0.44
CA ARG A 102 -7.61 14.07 0.32
C ARG A 102 -7.00 15.45 0.63
N GLU A 103 -6.99 16.37 -0.32
CA GLU A 103 -6.56 17.76 -0.11
C GLU A 103 -7.44 18.45 0.94
N LYS A 104 -8.75 18.22 0.91
CA LYS A 104 -9.66 18.73 1.94
C LYS A 104 -9.34 18.17 3.32
N ILE A 105 -9.03 16.88 3.46
CA ILE A 105 -8.61 16.28 4.73
C ILE A 105 -7.35 16.99 5.26
N MET A 106 -6.36 17.20 4.41
CA MET A 106 -5.11 17.89 4.77
C MET A 106 -5.36 19.31 5.30
N ASN A 107 -6.29 20.05 4.69
CA ASN A 107 -6.56 21.45 4.98
C ASN A 107 -7.60 21.69 6.10
N THR A 108 -8.50 20.72 6.35
CA THR A 108 -9.62 20.90 7.29
C THR A 108 -9.20 20.64 8.73
N TYR A 109 -8.32 19.67 8.97
CA TYR A 109 -8.02 19.19 10.32
C TYR A 109 -6.68 19.74 10.84
N ALA A 110 -6.75 20.41 11.99
CA ALA A 110 -5.57 20.81 12.74
C ALA A 110 -5.04 19.61 13.54
N SER A 111 -3.97 19.02 13.06
CA SER A 111 -3.10 18.14 13.85
C SER A 111 -1.66 18.34 13.41
N THR A 112 -0.76 18.31 14.39
CA THR A 112 0.68 18.50 14.26
C THR A 112 1.47 17.25 14.64
N GLN A 113 0.81 16.19 15.12
CA GLN A 113 1.40 14.92 15.53
C GLN A 113 0.78 13.77 14.73
N ASP A 114 1.62 12.99 14.04
CA ASP A 114 1.20 11.93 13.13
C ASP A 114 0.58 10.73 13.87
N GLU A 115 0.93 10.52 15.14
CA GLU A 115 0.48 9.41 15.97
C GLU A 115 -0.95 9.57 16.49
N THR A 116 -1.51 10.78 16.40
CA THR A 116 -2.94 11.01 16.71
C THR A 116 -3.82 10.41 15.61
N ARG A 117 -5.04 9.94 15.92
CA ARG A 117 -5.96 9.41 14.89
C ARG A 117 -6.19 10.37 13.71
N ILE A 118 -6.26 11.67 13.99
CA ILE A 118 -6.35 12.71 12.95
C ILE A 118 -5.02 12.86 12.20
N GLY A 119 -3.89 12.87 12.91
CA GLY A 119 -2.56 12.91 12.32
C GLY A 119 -2.35 11.77 11.33
N TYR A 120 -2.65 10.54 11.74
CA TYR A 120 -2.57 9.35 10.90
C TYR A 120 -3.47 9.47 9.66
N THR A 121 -4.69 9.96 9.82
CA THR A 121 -5.61 10.19 8.70
C THR A 121 -5.04 11.21 7.70
N LYS A 122 -4.41 12.28 8.18
CA LYS A 122 -3.71 13.27 7.32
C LYS A 122 -2.49 12.64 6.66
N LEU A 123 -1.70 11.88 7.41
CA LEU A 123 -0.53 11.18 6.89
C LEU A 123 -0.91 10.25 5.74
N LYS A 124 -1.96 9.44 5.91
CA LYS A 124 -2.49 8.55 4.88
C LYS A 124 -3.07 9.32 3.68
N ALA A 125 -3.80 10.41 3.91
CA ALA A 125 -4.26 11.28 2.82
C ALA A 125 -3.08 11.87 2.02
N SER A 126 -2.00 12.26 2.71
CA SER A 126 -0.78 12.76 2.08
C SER A 126 -0.01 11.68 1.33
N PHE A 127 0.03 10.46 1.85
CA PHE A 127 0.59 9.28 1.19
C PHE A 127 -0.11 9.04 -0.15
N GLU A 128 -1.44 9.01 -0.14
CA GLU A 128 -2.25 8.77 -1.34
C GLU A 128 -2.15 9.92 -2.36
N LEU A 129 -2.04 11.16 -1.89
CA LEU A 129 -1.79 12.32 -2.77
C LEU A 129 -0.43 12.23 -3.46
N ALA A 130 0.62 11.81 -2.74
CA ALA A 130 1.94 11.65 -3.33
C ALA A 130 1.93 10.58 -4.43
N LYS A 131 1.30 9.42 -4.17
CA LYS A 131 1.11 8.38 -5.20
C LYS A 131 0.36 8.92 -6.41
N GLN A 132 -0.77 9.61 -6.19
CA GLN A 132 -1.57 10.15 -7.29
C GLN A 132 -0.80 11.17 -8.12
N PHE A 133 -0.09 12.12 -7.50
CA PHE A 133 0.70 13.10 -8.23
C PHE A 133 1.80 12.42 -9.05
N LEU A 134 2.50 11.42 -8.51
CA LEU A 134 3.47 10.66 -9.31
C LEU A 134 2.82 9.99 -10.54
N CYS A 135 1.68 9.33 -10.36
CA CYS A 135 0.93 8.72 -11.47
C CYS A 135 0.49 9.76 -12.52
N ASP A 136 0.06 10.94 -12.08
CA ASP A 136 -0.31 12.05 -12.97
C ASP A 136 0.91 12.55 -13.76
N ALA A 137 2.09 12.66 -13.12
CA ALA A 137 3.33 13.05 -13.78
C ALA A 137 3.74 12.05 -14.87
N VAL A 138 3.69 10.75 -14.56
CA VAL A 138 3.98 9.68 -15.53
C VAL A 138 2.98 9.73 -16.68
N SER A 139 1.70 9.91 -16.37
CA SER A 139 0.63 9.97 -17.38
C SER A 139 0.75 11.18 -18.31
N ALA A 140 1.23 12.31 -17.79
CA ALA A 140 1.49 13.55 -18.54
C ALA A 140 2.81 13.52 -19.35
N GLY A 141 3.64 12.50 -19.15
CA GLY A 141 4.96 12.37 -19.77
C GLY A 141 6.05 13.01 -18.92
N ILE A 142 6.88 12.18 -18.29
CA ILE A 142 7.97 12.61 -17.42
C ILE A 142 8.91 13.60 -18.12
N GLY A 143 9.41 14.59 -17.37
CA GLY A 143 10.32 15.62 -17.88
C GLY A 143 9.66 16.71 -18.73
N THR A 144 8.36 16.62 -19.03
CA THR A 144 7.65 17.66 -19.78
C THR A 144 7.22 18.83 -18.87
N PRO A 145 7.04 20.05 -19.42
CA PRO A 145 6.43 21.16 -18.68
C PRO A 145 5.04 20.80 -18.14
N ALA A 146 4.27 19.98 -18.86
CA ALA A 146 2.97 19.48 -18.43
C ALA A 146 3.09 18.63 -17.15
N ALA A 147 4.05 17.69 -17.07
CA ALA A 147 4.28 16.89 -15.86
C ALA A 147 4.82 17.73 -14.69
N ALA A 148 5.70 18.70 -14.95
CA ALA A 148 6.22 19.61 -13.92
C ALA A 148 5.11 20.50 -13.33
N ALA A 149 4.18 20.98 -14.18
CA ALA A 149 3.01 21.75 -13.78
C ALA A 149 1.93 20.88 -13.11
N ALA A 150 1.75 19.64 -13.56
CA ALA A 150 0.72 18.73 -13.06
C ALA A 150 1.03 18.19 -11.65
N ALA A 151 2.28 17.82 -11.38
CA ALA A 151 2.59 16.97 -10.23
C ALA A 151 3.96 17.15 -9.57
N GLY A 152 5.03 17.43 -10.32
CA GLY A 152 6.39 17.54 -9.75
C GLY A 152 6.48 18.58 -8.62
N SER A 153 5.96 19.78 -8.87
CA SER A 153 5.93 20.86 -7.86
C SER A 153 5.08 20.51 -6.63
N LYS A 154 4.00 19.74 -6.81
CA LYS A 154 3.14 19.32 -5.71
C LYS A 154 3.83 18.29 -4.81
N LEU A 155 4.56 17.34 -5.41
CA LEU A 155 5.38 16.37 -4.68
C LEU A 155 6.47 17.06 -3.85
N GLU A 156 7.20 18.01 -4.45
CA GLU A 156 8.20 18.80 -3.72
C GLU A 156 7.59 19.53 -2.51
N ASN A 157 6.39 20.10 -2.66
CA ASN A 157 5.70 20.78 -1.57
C ASN A 157 5.28 19.80 -0.46
N LEU A 158 4.78 18.61 -0.80
CA LEU A 158 4.43 17.58 0.19
C LEU A 158 5.66 17.13 0.99
N VAL A 159 6.81 16.96 0.35
CA VAL A 159 8.07 16.60 1.02
C VAL A 159 8.55 17.72 1.94
N LYS A 160 8.48 18.99 1.52
CA LYS A 160 8.86 20.14 2.35
C LYS A 160 8.00 20.28 3.62
N GLN A 161 6.74 19.84 3.57
CA GLN A 161 5.84 19.84 4.72
C GLN A 161 6.04 18.63 5.64
N ALA A 162 6.81 17.63 5.20
CA ALA A 162 7.09 16.44 5.97
C ALA A 162 8.11 16.69 7.08
N LYS A 163 7.81 16.21 8.28
CA LYS A 163 8.81 15.92 9.30
C LYS A 163 8.96 14.42 9.34
N LEU A 164 10.15 13.93 9.01
CA LEU A 164 10.47 12.51 9.13
C LEU A 164 11.08 12.29 10.51
N ASP A 165 10.45 11.42 11.29
CA ASP A 165 11.02 10.85 12.50
C ASP A 165 11.43 9.41 12.19
N ASP A 166 12.73 9.13 12.24
CA ASP A 166 13.32 7.83 11.93
C ASP A 166 12.97 6.75 12.96
N LYS A 167 12.34 7.13 14.08
CA LYS A 167 11.80 6.20 15.09
C LYS A 167 10.31 5.96 14.96
N SER A 168 9.65 6.57 13.98
CA SER A 168 8.20 6.46 13.82
C SER A 168 7.79 5.04 13.43
N ALA A 169 6.82 4.48 14.16
CA ALA A 169 6.17 3.21 13.80
C ALA A 169 5.42 3.29 12.45
N VAL A 170 5.14 4.50 11.94
CA VAL A 170 4.49 4.75 10.66
C VAL A 170 5.46 5.29 9.61
N TRP A 171 6.74 4.87 9.69
CA TRP A 171 7.80 5.31 8.78
C TRP A 171 7.45 5.13 7.30
N ILE A 172 6.89 3.98 6.90
CA ILE A 172 6.52 3.69 5.51
C ILE A 172 5.57 4.77 4.97
N LEU A 173 4.52 5.10 5.73
CA LEU A 173 3.57 6.15 5.35
C LEU A 173 4.25 7.52 5.31
N SER A 174 5.11 7.80 6.30
CA SER A 174 5.79 9.08 6.42
C SER A 174 6.79 9.34 5.30
N SER A 175 7.58 8.33 4.93
CA SER A 175 8.64 8.39 3.93
C SER A 175 8.11 8.37 2.50
N THR A 176 6.89 7.89 2.26
CA THR A 176 6.33 7.73 0.90
C THR A 176 6.36 9.00 0.06
N ARG A 177 6.15 10.18 0.66
CA ARG A 177 6.28 11.46 -0.07
C ARG A 177 7.67 11.61 -0.69
N ALA A 178 8.71 11.30 0.09
CA ALA A 178 10.10 11.35 -0.35
C ALA A 178 10.37 10.26 -1.39
N ILE A 179 9.85 9.03 -1.18
CA ILE A 179 9.97 7.95 -2.17
C ILE A 179 9.31 8.32 -3.50
N CYS A 180 8.08 8.83 -3.51
CA CYS A 180 7.40 9.26 -4.75
C CYS A 180 8.16 10.39 -5.46
N LEU A 181 8.68 11.38 -4.72
CA LEU A 181 9.53 12.42 -5.31
C LEU A 181 10.84 11.84 -5.86
N GLY A 182 11.43 10.87 -5.16
CA GLY A 182 12.62 10.16 -5.61
C GLY A 182 12.38 9.41 -6.92
N ILE A 183 11.26 8.71 -7.06
CA ILE A 183 10.88 8.04 -8.31
C ILE A 183 10.71 9.08 -9.41
N TYR A 184 10.02 10.19 -9.15
CA TYR A 184 9.87 11.27 -10.12
C TYR A 184 11.24 11.81 -10.59
N TYR A 185 12.18 12.04 -9.68
CA TYR A 185 13.53 12.47 -10.02
C TYR A 185 14.31 11.42 -10.81
N ARG A 186 14.26 10.16 -10.42
CA ARG A 186 14.89 9.04 -11.16
C ARG A 186 14.37 8.98 -12.59
N LEU A 187 13.05 9.01 -12.77
CA LEU A 187 12.44 8.98 -14.11
C LEU A 187 12.79 10.24 -14.93
N CYS A 188 13.09 11.37 -14.28
CA CYS A 188 13.62 12.58 -14.93
C CYS A 188 15.13 12.51 -15.24
N GLY A 189 15.83 11.42 -14.91
CA GLY A 189 17.29 11.31 -15.03
C GLY A 189 18.09 12.08 -13.97
N ARG A 190 17.45 12.44 -12.84
CA ARG A 190 18.05 13.16 -11.71
C ARG A 190 18.46 12.18 -10.61
N ASP A 191 19.33 11.24 -10.96
CA ASP A 191 19.68 10.10 -10.11
C ASP A 191 20.32 10.49 -8.76
N PRO A 192 21.21 11.50 -8.66
CA PRO A 192 21.77 11.90 -7.37
C PRO A 192 20.69 12.41 -6.40
N GLU A 193 19.76 13.23 -6.88
CA GLU A 193 18.65 13.72 -6.05
C GLU A 193 17.66 12.61 -5.69
N ALA A 194 17.38 11.69 -6.62
CA ALA A 194 16.55 10.53 -6.34
C ALA A 194 17.15 9.65 -5.24
N ARG A 195 18.44 9.30 -5.37
CA ARG A 195 19.15 8.50 -4.36
C ARG A 195 19.18 9.16 -3.00
N ALA A 196 19.32 10.49 -2.94
CA ALA A 196 19.28 11.22 -1.67
C ALA A 196 17.93 11.06 -0.95
N LEU A 197 16.83 10.91 -1.68
CA LEU A 197 15.49 10.72 -1.12
C LEU A 197 15.23 9.28 -0.67
N PHE A 198 15.83 8.28 -1.31
CA PHE A 198 15.71 6.86 -0.92
C PHE A 198 16.62 6.47 0.24
N ARG A 199 17.79 7.11 0.34
CA ARG A 199 18.86 6.78 1.31
C ARG A 199 18.39 6.70 2.77
N PRO A 200 17.50 7.58 3.29
CA PRO A 200 17.00 7.45 4.66
C PRO A 200 16.27 6.13 4.91
N SER A 201 15.41 5.68 3.99
CA SER A 201 14.69 4.41 4.13
C SER A 201 15.63 3.21 4.00
N VAL A 202 16.62 3.27 3.11
CA VAL A 202 17.66 2.22 3.02
C VAL A 202 18.48 2.15 4.30
N LYS A 203 18.88 3.29 4.85
CA LYS A 203 19.60 3.36 6.13
C LYS A 203 18.79 2.71 7.25
N ARG A 204 17.54 3.14 7.41
CA ARG A 204 16.65 2.64 8.46
C ARG A 204 16.43 1.13 8.36
N GLY A 205 16.10 0.62 7.18
CA GLY A 205 15.87 -0.82 7.00
C GLY A 205 17.11 -1.65 7.34
N ILE A 206 18.30 -1.16 7.01
CA ILE A 206 19.56 -1.81 7.41
C ILE A 206 19.80 -1.73 8.92
N GLU A 207 19.49 -0.60 9.57
CA GLU A 207 19.63 -0.43 11.02
C GLU A 207 18.73 -1.41 11.78
N ILE A 208 17.47 -1.56 11.35
CA ILE A 208 16.53 -2.56 11.90
C ILE A 208 17.12 -3.97 11.74
N LEU A 209 17.50 -4.37 10.52
CA LEU A 209 18.10 -5.69 10.26
C LEU A 209 19.48 -5.91 10.92
N SER A 210 20.02 -4.90 11.61
CA SER A 210 21.30 -4.99 12.34
C SER A 210 21.11 -4.89 13.85
N ASP A 211 19.87 -4.75 14.35
CA ASP A 211 19.59 -4.76 15.77
C ASP A 211 19.49 -6.20 16.31
N ASP A 212 19.25 -6.34 17.61
CA ASP A 212 19.15 -7.62 18.30
C ASP A 212 17.68 -8.13 18.40
N ASP A 213 16.74 -7.53 17.68
CA ASP A 213 15.30 -7.80 17.74
C ASP A 213 14.75 -8.45 16.46
N PRO A 214 14.84 -9.78 16.31
CA PRO A 214 14.41 -10.48 15.10
C PRO A 214 12.90 -10.38 14.82
N GLU A 215 12.08 -9.93 15.78
CA GLU A 215 10.63 -9.77 15.56
C GLU A 215 10.32 -8.60 14.62
N ASN A 216 11.23 -7.63 14.54
CA ASN A 216 11.05 -6.44 13.72
C ASN A 216 11.72 -6.56 12.33
N ASP A 217 12.44 -7.65 12.05
CA ASP A 217 13.20 -7.83 10.81
C ASP A 217 12.33 -7.69 9.55
N VAL A 218 11.08 -8.16 9.61
CA VAL A 218 10.11 -8.02 8.52
C VAL A 218 9.90 -6.54 8.16
N LEU A 219 9.83 -5.65 9.17
CA LEU A 219 9.73 -4.21 8.94
C LEU A 219 10.99 -3.68 8.24
N GLY A 220 12.17 -4.13 8.66
CA GLY A 220 13.44 -3.77 8.04
C GLY A 220 13.49 -4.17 6.56
N TYR A 221 13.03 -5.37 6.24
CA TYR A 221 12.94 -5.82 4.85
C TYR A 221 11.89 -5.06 4.04
N VAL A 222 10.72 -4.75 4.60
CA VAL A 222 9.69 -3.96 3.89
C VAL A 222 10.19 -2.54 3.60
N ASP A 223 10.88 -1.90 4.54
CA ASP A 223 11.50 -0.59 4.35
C ASP A 223 12.54 -0.62 3.22
N LEU A 224 13.38 -1.66 3.19
CA LEU A 224 14.36 -1.85 2.11
C LEU A 224 13.70 -2.14 0.77
N MET A 225 12.77 -3.09 0.73
CA MET A 225 12.08 -3.48 -0.50
C MET A 225 11.41 -2.28 -1.17
N ASN A 226 10.71 -1.44 -0.39
CA ASN A 226 10.08 -0.22 -0.91
C ASN A 226 11.09 0.78 -1.50
N ALA A 227 12.18 1.06 -0.79
CA ALA A 227 13.18 2.03 -1.23
C ALA A 227 13.99 1.52 -2.45
N LEU A 228 14.36 0.24 -2.45
CA LEU A 228 15.14 -0.39 -3.51
C LEU A 228 14.29 -0.61 -4.78
N LEU A 229 13.01 -0.96 -4.63
CA LEU A 229 12.07 -1.02 -5.74
C LEU A 229 11.91 0.35 -6.41
N ALA A 230 11.74 1.40 -5.60
CA ALA A 230 11.67 2.78 -6.08
C ALA A 230 12.97 3.23 -6.78
N ALA A 231 14.12 2.73 -6.32
CA ALA A 231 15.41 2.98 -6.94
C ALA A 231 15.63 2.18 -8.24
N GLY A 232 14.88 1.09 -8.46
CA GLY A 232 15.10 0.16 -9.57
C GLY A 232 16.23 -0.83 -9.32
N ASP A 233 16.58 -1.08 -8.06
CA ASP A 233 17.61 -2.03 -7.66
C ASP A 233 17.05 -3.46 -7.64
N VAL A 234 16.77 -3.97 -8.85
CA VAL A 234 16.07 -5.25 -9.06
C VAL A 234 16.79 -6.39 -8.35
N LYS A 235 18.12 -6.48 -8.43
CA LYS A 235 18.90 -7.57 -7.81
C LYS A 235 18.62 -7.70 -6.31
N ASN A 236 18.60 -6.58 -5.59
CA ASN A 236 18.46 -6.57 -4.14
C ASN A 236 17.00 -6.73 -3.74
N VAL A 237 16.06 -6.20 -4.54
CA VAL A 237 14.63 -6.45 -4.31
C VAL A 237 14.29 -7.92 -4.50
N THR A 238 14.78 -8.57 -5.55
CA THR A 238 14.59 -10.01 -5.78
C THR A 238 15.20 -10.83 -4.64
N ALA A 239 16.40 -10.47 -4.15
CA ALA A 239 17.01 -11.14 -3.01
C ALA A 239 16.17 -11.04 -1.74
N ILE A 240 15.58 -9.87 -1.46
CA ILE A 240 14.66 -9.67 -0.32
C ILE A 240 13.37 -10.47 -0.50
N ALA A 241 12.79 -10.44 -1.71
CA ALA A 241 11.59 -11.20 -2.04
C ALA A 241 11.77 -12.71 -1.87
N TYR A 242 13.03 -13.18 -1.88
CA TYR A 242 13.40 -14.57 -1.64
C TYR A 242 13.60 -14.96 -0.18
N HIS A 243 13.58 -13.99 0.74
CA HIS A 243 13.71 -14.25 2.16
C HIS A 243 12.47 -14.97 2.72
N ASP A 244 12.68 -15.83 3.72
CA ASP A 244 11.60 -16.64 4.34
C ASP A 244 10.49 -15.80 4.98
N GLY A 245 10.79 -14.54 5.30
CA GLY A 245 9.80 -13.55 5.77
C GLY A 245 8.72 -13.18 4.75
N PHE A 246 8.94 -13.46 3.45
CA PHE A 246 7.98 -13.24 2.37
C PHE A 246 7.56 -14.55 1.68
N GLY A 247 7.56 -15.64 2.45
CA GLY A 247 7.16 -16.96 1.97
C GLY A 247 8.31 -17.95 1.99
N ARG A 248 8.01 -19.13 2.54
CA ARG A 248 8.95 -20.25 2.59
C ARG A 248 8.96 -20.98 1.25
N TYR A 249 10.14 -21.40 0.82
CA TYR A 249 10.33 -22.19 -0.40
C TYR A 249 10.50 -23.67 -0.05
N ASP A 250 9.70 -24.55 -0.66
CA ASP A 250 9.90 -26.01 -0.59
C ASP A 250 10.52 -26.51 -1.89
N ALA A 251 11.79 -26.91 -1.85
CA ALA A 251 12.50 -27.46 -3.00
C ALA A 251 11.92 -28.79 -3.51
N ASN A 252 11.25 -29.55 -2.65
CA ASN A 252 10.64 -30.84 -3.02
C ASN A 252 9.26 -30.66 -3.63
N ASN A 253 8.62 -29.51 -3.38
CA ASN A 253 7.38 -29.13 -4.01
C ASN A 253 7.36 -27.62 -4.28
N PRO A 254 8.03 -27.16 -5.36
CA PRO A 254 8.11 -25.74 -5.70
C PRO A 254 6.74 -25.10 -6.00
N GLU A 255 5.73 -25.94 -6.27
CA GLU A 255 4.34 -25.54 -6.48
C GLU A 255 3.49 -25.66 -5.20
N ALA A 256 4.01 -26.28 -4.14
CA ALA A 256 3.32 -26.28 -2.86
C ALA A 256 3.35 -24.88 -2.27
N THR A 257 2.16 -24.30 -2.22
CA THR A 257 1.76 -23.38 -1.18
C THR A 257 2.08 -24.05 0.17
N ILE A 258 3.19 -23.70 0.83
CA ILE A 258 3.28 -23.93 2.27
C ILE A 258 2.15 -23.07 2.83
N THR A 259 1.04 -23.69 3.25
CA THR A 259 -0.01 -22.99 3.99
C THR A 259 0.65 -22.31 5.17
N PRO A 260 0.74 -20.98 5.19
CA PRO A 260 1.33 -20.32 6.33
C PRO A 260 0.49 -20.62 7.55
N SER A 261 1.15 -20.67 8.69
CA SER A 261 0.49 -20.84 9.99
C SER A 261 -0.56 -19.75 10.25
N ASN A 262 -0.47 -18.60 9.57
CA ASN A 262 -1.44 -17.52 9.63
C ASN A 262 -1.76 -16.99 8.20
N PRO A 263 -3.04 -16.87 7.79
CA PRO A 263 -3.43 -16.28 6.50
C PRO A 263 -2.92 -14.86 6.25
N SER A 264 -2.56 -14.12 7.31
CA SER A 264 -1.96 -12.77 7.21
C SER A 264 -0.56 -12.77 6.59
N ASP A 265 0.11 -13.92 6.53
CA ASP A 265 1.49 -14.03 6.03
C ASP A 265 1.53 -14.17 4.49
N LEU A 266 0.36 -14.20 3.84
CA LEU A 266 0.22 -14.37 2.39
C LEU A 266 0.22 -13.04 1.64
N VAL A 267 0.94 -12.99 0.53
CA VAL A 267 0.88 -11.86 -0.39
C VAL A 267 -0.43 -11.92 -1.16
N THR A 268 -1.22 -10.85 -1.13
CA THR A 268 -2.50 -10.80 -1.86
C THR A 268 -2.34 -10.00 -3.15
N CYS A 269 -2.71 -10.57 -4.28
CA CYS A 269 -2.76 -9.86 -5.56
C CYS A 269 -3.70 -8.64 -5.48
N ASP A 270 -3.25 -7.50 -5.99
CA ASP A 270 -4.04 -6.26 -6.06
C ASP A 270 -5.05 -6.22 -7.21
N GLY A 271 -5.02 -7.23 -8.07
CA GLY A 271 -6.00 -7.42 -9.13
C GLY A 271 -7.34 -7.94 -8.61
N PRO A 272 -8.35 -8.01 -9.49
CA PRO A 272 -9.69 -8.50 -9.13
C PRO A 272 -9.70 -9.96 -8.68
N CYS A 273 -8.67 -10.75 -9.01
CA CYS A 273 -8.58 -12.14 -8.58
C CYS A 273 -8.39 -12.30 -7.07
N ARG A 274 -7.80 -11.29 -6.39
CA ARG A 274 -7.48 -11.29 -4.95
C ARG A 274 -6.80 -12.58 -4.47
N LYS A 275 -6.11 -13.28 -5.38
CA LYS A 275 -5.45 -14.55 -5.08
C LYS A 275 -4.39 -14.30 -4.01
N GLN A 276 -4.45 -15.08 -2.95
CA GLN A 276 -3.39 -15.17 -1.96
C GLN A 276 -2.27 -16.06 -2.52
N LEU A 277 -1.04 -15.57 -2.43
CA LEU A 277 0.16 -16.21 -2.93
C LEU A 277 1.05 -16.59 -1.74
N PRO A 278 1.65 -17.80 -1.76
CA PRO A 278 2.50 -18.29 -0.67
C PRO A 278 3.81 -17.52 -0.54
N SER A 279 4.24 -16.87 -1.62
CA SER A 279 5.46 -16.10 -1.70
C SER A 279 5.35 -15.02 -2.77
N LEU A 280 6.43 -14.23 -2.91
CA LEU A 280 6.61 -13.28 -4.00
C LEU A 280 7.15 -13.91 -5.30
N ASP A 281 7.26 -15.23 -5.39
CA ASP A 281 7.71 -15.90 -6.61
C ASP A 281 6.72 -15.70 -7.76
N ASP A 282 7.23 -15.37 -8.95
CA ASP A 282 6.43 -15.09 -10.14
C ASP A 282 5.46 -13.90 -9.97
N TYR A 283 5.81 -12.97 -9.07
CA TYR A 283 5.02 -11.80 -8.74
C TYR A 283 5.57 -10.55 -9.43
N HIS A 284 4.67 -9.64 -9.81
CA HIS A 284 5.05 -8.41 -10.49
C HIS A 284 4.72 -7.20 -9.61
N GLN A 285 5.71 -6.39 -9.28
CA GLN A 285 5.54 -5.20 -8.46
C GLN A 285 5.68 -3.93 -9.30
N CYS A 286 4.75 -2.99 -9.12
CA CYS A 286 4.81 -1.70 -9.77
C CYS A 286 5.81 -0.79 -9.05
N SER A 287 6.89 -0.39 -9.74
CA SER A 287 7.91 0.52 -9.17
C SER A 287 7.43 1.97 -9.04
N ILE A 288 6.26 2.31 -9.59
CA ILE A 288 5.69 3.66 -9.59
C ILE A 288 4.60 3.79 -8.51
N CYS A 289 3.64 2.85 -8.46
CA CYS A 289 2.51 2.96 -7.55
C CYS A 289 2.90 2.73 -6.09
N LEU A 290 3.98 1.99 -5.82
CA LEU A 290 4.41 1.54 -4.48
C LEU A 290 3.33 0.70 -3.78
N ASP A 291 3.75 -0.38 -3.09
CA ASP A 291 2.80 -1.27 -2.41
C ASP A 291 1.64 -1.70 -3.34
N THR A 292 2.00 -2.08 -4.57
CA THR A 292 1.04 -2.51 -5.58
C THR A 292 1.69 -3.59 -6.42
N GLY A 293 1.09 -4.77 -6.42
CA GLY A 293 1.58 -5.90 -7.18
C GLY A 293 0.50 -6.82 -7.69
N PHE A 294 0.85 -7.60 -8.70
CA PHE A 294 -0.10 -8.42 -9.44
C PHE A 294 0.49 -9.79 -9.75
N CYS A 295 -0.36 -10.81 -9.76
CA CYS A 295 -0.05 -12.09 -10.39
C CYS A 295 0.02 -11.91 -11.92
N PRO A 296 0.67 -12.82 -12.66
CA PRO A 296 0.86 -12.70 -14.11
C PRO A 296 -0.44 -12.43 -14.89
N GLU A 297 -1.53 -13.12 -14.55
CA GLU A 297 -2.81 -12.96 -15.24
C GLU A 297 -3.42 -11.57 -15.02
N CYS A 298 -3.20 -10.96 -13.85
CA CYS A 298 -3.68 -9.60 -13.56
C CYS A 298 -2.79 -8.54 -14.21
N VAL A 299 -1.50 -8.81 -14.41
CA VAL A 299 -0.62 -7.93 -15.22
C VAL A 299 -1.11 -7.90 -16.67
N GLU A 300 -1.49 -9.04 -17.24
CA GLU A 300 -2.06 -9.11 -18.59
C GLU A 300 -3.34 -8.30 -18.71
N GLN A 301 -4.27 -8.43 -17.75
CA GLN A 301 -5.50 -7.63 -17.71
C GLN A 301 -5.20 -6.13 -17.58
N LEU A 302 -4.24 -5.75 -16.74
CA LEU A 302 -3.79 -4.36 -16.61
C LEU A 302 -3.23 -3.84 -17.93
N ALA A 303 -2.36 -4.58 -18.59
CA ALA A 303 -1.76 -4.20 -19.87
C ALA A 303 -2.80 -4.02 -20.98
N GLN A 304 -3.85 -4.85 -20.97
CA GLN A 304 -4.97 -4.78 -21.91
C GLN A 304 -5.99 -3.68 -21.57
N GLY A 305 -5.88 -3.05 -20.40
CA GLY A 305 -6.83 -2.04 -19.92
C GLY A 305 -8.20 -2.61 -19.55
N THR A 306 -8.29 -3.90 -19.24
CA THR A 306 -9.55 -4.59 -18.87
C THR A 306 -9.75 -4.69 -17.36
N MET A 307 -8.78 -4.23 -16.56
CA MET A 307 -8.84 -4.32 -15.12
C MET A 307 -9.90 -3.37 -14.53
N VAL A 308 -10.83 -3.95 -13.75
CA VAL A 308 -11.95 -3.24 -13.12
C VAL A 308 -11.56 -2.44 -11.88
N ILE A 309 -10.35 -2.65 -11.35
CA ILE A 309 -9.83 -1.93 -10.17
C ILE A 309 -8.68 -1.01 -10.61
N SER A 310 -8.84 0.29 -10.35
CA SER A 310 -7.90 1.36 -10.71
C SER A 310 -6.76 1.53 -9.69
N LYS A 311 -6.08 0.44 -9.33
CA LYS A 311 -4.89 0.50 -8.44
C LYS A 311 -3.60 0.86 -9.17
N CYS A 312 -3.53 0.57 -10.47
CA CYS A 312 -2.38 0.87 -11.31
C CYS A 312 -2.82 1.29 -12.71
N SER A 313 -1.89 1.83 -13.50
CA SER A 313 -2.12 2.27 -14.88
C SER A 313 -1.45 1.30 -15.86
N PRO A 314 -2.07 1.02 -17.04
CA PRO A 314 -1.43 0.25 -18.10
C PRO A 314 -0.09 0.87 -18.55
N LYS A 315 0.05 2.20 -18.40
CA LYS A 315 1.29 2.93 -18.71
C LYS A 315 2.47 2.55 -17.80
N HIS A 316 2.21 1.96 -16.64
CA HIS A 316 3.26 1.59 -15.69
C HIS A 316 3.79 0.18 -15.93
N VAL A 317 3.09 -0.65 -16.73
CA VAL A 317 3.48 -2.06 -16.98
C VAL A 317 4.93 -2.20 -17.48
N PRO A 318 5.45 -1.33 -18.37
CA PRO A 318 6.86 -1.40 -18.78
C PRO A 318 7.88 -1.22 -17.64
N ASP A 319 7.48 -0.57 -16.54
CA ASP A 319 8.31 -0.29 -15.36
C ASP A 319 8.07 -1.30 -14.22
N PHE A 320 7.33 -2.38 -14.48
CA PHE A 320 7.10 -3.43 -13.50
C PHE A 320 8.38 -4.23 -13.27
N MET A 321 8.64 -4.51 -12.00
CA MET A 321 9.68 -5.45 -11.60
C MET A 321 9.04 -6.84 -11.47
N HIS A 322 9.60 -7.82 -12.17
CA HIS A 322 9.22 -9.22 -12.04
C HIS A 322 10.17 -9.90 -11.07
N VAL A 323 9.61 -10.52 -10.03
CA VAL A 323 10.35 -11.44 -9.16
C VAL A 323 10.27 -12.83 -9.81
N PRO A 324 11.36 -13.36 -10.36
CA PRO A 324 11.33 -14.69 -10.96
C PRO A 324 11.05 -15.75 -9.89
N ARG A 325 10.76 -16.97 -10.33
CA ARG A 325 10.68 -18.10 -9.40
C ARG A 325 12.06 -18.43 -8.85
N ARG A 326 12.13 -18.76 -7.56
CA ARG A 326 13.36 -19.21 -6.91
C ARG A 326 13.84 -20.49 -7.59
N THR A 327 15.13 -20.53 -7.96
CA THR A 327 15.74 -21.71 -8.58
C THR A 327 16.18 -22.76 -7.56
N ARG A 328 16.34 -22.37 -6.30
CA ARG A 328 16.88 -23.19 -5.21
C ARG A 328 16.43 -22.64 -3.86
N ASN A 329 16.51 -23.47 -2.83
CA ASN A 329 16.31 -23.03 -1.45
C ASN A 329 17.45 -22.10 -1.01
N VAL A 330 17.16 -21.11 -0.17
CA VAL A 330 18.13 -20.21 0.41
C VAL A 330 18.41 -20.66 1.84
N GLY A 331 19.64 -21.05 2.13
CA GLY A 331 20.00 -21.50 3.48
C GLY A 331 19.77 -20.42 4.55
N PRO A 332 19.55 -20.80 5.83
CA PRO A 332 19.45 -19.84 6.92
C PRO A 332 20.66 -18.89 6.98
N GLY A 333 20.41 -17.59 7.15
CA GLY A 333 21.46 -16.56 7.18
C GLY A 333 22.12 -16.31 5.81
N LYS A 334 21.52 -16.78 4.71
CA LYS A 334 21.94 -16.51 3.34
C LYS A 334 20.89 -15.69 2.59
N MET A 335 21.33 -15.05 1.52
CA MET A 335 20.53 -14.34 0.54
C MET A 335 20.85 -14.91 -0.84
N LEU A 336 19.86 -14.98 -1.73
CA LEU A 336 20.09 -15.36 -3.12
C LEU A 336 20.14 -14.09 -3.98
N VAL A 337 21.34 -13.67 -4.38
CA VAL A 337 21.60 -12.43 -5.12
C VAL A 337 22.13 -12.80 -6.50
N ASP A 338 21.43 -12.38 -7.56
CA ASP A 338 21.75 -12.72 -8.95
C ASP A 338 21.95 -14.24 -9.20
N GLY A 339 21.21 -15.06 -8.45
CA GLY A 339 21.25 -16.53 -8.56
C GLY A 339 22.36 -17.21 -7.76
N GLU A 340 23.21 -16.45 -7.06
CA GLU A 340 24.29 -16.95 -6.22
C GLU A 340 23.98 -16.74 -4.73
N GLU A 341 24.35 -17.72 -3.91
CA GLU A 341 24.18 -17.60 -2.46
C GLU A 341 25.23 -16.64 -1.88
N MET A 342 24.76 -15.66 -1.12
CA MET A 342 25.57 -14.69 -0.41
C MET A 342 25.26 -14.77 1.08
N ASP A 343 26.29 -14.61 1.91
CA ASP A 343 26.08 -14.45 3.34
C ASP A 343 25.30 -13.17 3.67
N PHE A 344 24.31 -13.25 4.56
CA PHE A 344 23.46 -12.11 4.91
C PHE A 344 24.26 -10.89 5.41
N GLU A 345 25.28 -11.10 6.22
CA GLU A 345 26.14 -10.01 6.72
C GLU A 345 27.06 -9.44 5.63
N VAL A 346 27.40 -10.25 4.62
CA VAL A 346 28.12 -9.77 3.44
C VAL A 346 27.18 -8.92 2.58
N TRP A 347 25.95 -9.37 2.34
CA TRP A 347 24.94 -8.65 1.58
C TRP A 347 24.61 -7.29 2.21
N LYS A 348 24.31 -7.26 3.53
CA LYS A 348 24.07 -6.01 4.26
C LYS A 348 25.25 -5.04 4.16
N ARG A 349 26.50 -5.51 4.31
CA ARG A 349 27.70 -4.65 4.18
C ARG A 349 27.90 -4.12 2.76
N GLN A 350 27.57 -4.91 1.74
CA GLN A 350 27.59 -4.43 0.35
C GLN A 350 26.56 -3.33 0.16
N LEU A 351 25.34 -3.54 0.63
CA LEU A 351 24.26 -2.55 0.54
C LEU A 351 24.61 -1.24 1.27
N LYS A 352 25.19 -1.32 2.48
CA LYS A 352 25.73 -0.15 3.21
C LYS A 352 26.72 0.65 2.37
N ARG A 353 27.69 -0.02 1.74
CA ARG A 353 28.69 0.64 0.88
C ARG A 353 28.07 1.24 -0.38
N GLU A 354 27.19 0.49 -1.06
CA GLU A 354 26.53 0.95 -2.29
C GLU A 354 25.66 2.19 -2.04
N TRP A 355 25.01 2.27 -0.88
CA TRP A 355 24.14 3.39 -0.50
C TRP A 355 24.83 4.47 0.34
N GLY A 356 26.08 4.22 0.74
CA GLY A 356 26.89 5.09 1.57
C GLY A 356 26.27 5.32 2.95
N VAL A 357 25.65 4.32 3.56
CA VAL A 357 24.93 4.42 4.84
C VAL A 357 25.62 3.70 5.98
#